data_AF-A0A378JCG3-F1
#
_entry.id   AF-A0A378JCG3-F1
#
_cell.length_a   1.000
_cell.length_b   1.000
_cell.length_c   1.000
_cell.angle_alpha   90.00
_cell.angle_beta   90.00
_cell.angle_gamma   90.00
#
_symmetry.space_group_name_H-M   'P 1'
#
loop_
_entity.id
_entity.type
_entity.pdbx_description
1 polymer ?
#
loop_
_entity_poly.entity_id
_entity_poly.type
_entity_poly.pdbx_seq_one_letter_code
_entity_poly.pdbx_strand_id
1 'polypeptide(L)'
;MNELVSAITKANAKLALFKEHARKESMKWFHDDSRYQFISDIEKGLALHDHMTISELEKAIRFIEEMKIYTENKKTESFKNVLSQDFHYRTLASFDIDKFTTREKRPQKLEPNVLLSKKSSLCGFLTEIHSTLIGHYELSKAHAEGHIPVSKIHYTSDLIKQTQMAQDLENTTKNAKTIDDSTSVMDIRRGGTTFYGVKIDTGKNDVYALSTIENFAGDKIDVLGSKANKIFHFGGQVLQGIILDEFENSMELIDNDQHLTEGLKPTLTRGSVNWSKNPETGQIYATVELKILACAFIDPIDTSKMPKHFAIRSDGTTLDTIDENILPQLNKVAAQDENDIVPICTFKAKLDLTLDENTQEHYLKMNEFVVKINTPEMISRKDPNHQPQVSCYYDI
;
A
#
# COMPACT_ATOMS: atom_id res chain seq x y z
N MET A 1 5.30 1.33 8.90
CA MET A 1 5.90 2.31 7.95
C MET A 1 6.29 3.65 8.58
N ASN A 2 5.44 4.30 9.39
CA ASN A 2 5.79 5.55 10.12
C ASN A 2 7.03 5.46 11.02
N GLU A 3 7.31 4.30 11.62
CA GLU A 3 8.54 4.08 12.38
C GLU A 3 9.79 4.06 11.49
N LEU A 4 9.70 3.52 10.27
CA LEU A 4 10.82 3.52 9.31
C LEU A 4 11.07 4.91 8.77
N VAL A 5 10.04 5.62 8.32
CA VAL A 5 10.18 6.99 7.79
C VAL A 5 10.69 7.92 8.89
N SER A 6 10.16 7.80 10.11
CA SER A 6 10.67 8.53 11.28
C SER A 6 12.12 8.15 11.59
N ALA A 7 12.47 6.86 11.53
CA ALA A 7 13.82 6.38 11.80
C ALA A 7 14.82 6.78 10.71
N ILE A 8 14.45 6.72 9.43
CA ILE A 8 15.24 7.15 8.28
C ILE A 8 15.43 8.67 8.31
N THR A 9 14.38 9.43 8.57
CA THR A 9 14.48 10.89 8.71
C THR A 9 15.39 11.26 9.89
N LYS A 10 15.25 10.61 11.05
CA LYS A 10 16.13 10.81 12.21
C LYS A 10 17.57 10.36 11.91
N ALA A 11 17.74 9.26 11.18
CA ALA A 11 19.03 8.74 10.79
C ALA A 11 19.75 9.69 9.82
N ASN A 12 19.07 10.17 8.78
CA ASN A 12 19.60 11.15 7.83
C ASN A 12 19.96 12.46 8.54
N ALA A 13 19.13 12.95 9.47
CA ALA A 13 19.44 14.13 10.28
C ALA A 13 20.68 13.93 11.16
N LYS A 14 20.80 12.77 11.81
CA LYS A 14 21.95 12.43 12.69
C LYS A 14 23.23 12.20 11.88
N LEU A 15 23.16 11.61 10.69
CA LEU A 15 24.27 11.52 9.72
C LEU A 15 24.75 12.90 9.27
N ALA A 16 23.82 13.81 8.95
CA ALA A 16 24.14 15.18 8.57
C ALA A 16 24.85 15.94 9.71
N LEU A 17 24.44 15.72 10.97
CA LEU A 17 25.15 16.27 12.13
C LEU A 17 26.56 15.73 12.26
N PHE A 18 26.77 14.41 12.14
CA PHE A 18 28.11 13.82 12.13
C PHE A 18 28.99 14.40 11.03
N LYS A 19 28.43 14.55 9.82
CA LYS A 19 29.13 15.12 8.66
C LYS A 19 29.54 16.57 8.89
N GLU A 20 28.66 17.38 9.44
CA GLU A 20 28.93 18.79 9.74
C GLU A 20 29.95 18.95 10.88
N HIS A 21 29.92 18.07 11.89
CA HIS A 21 30.95 18.02 12.92
C HIS A 21 32.31 17.66 12.34
N ALA A 22 32.38 16.63 11.47
CA ALA A 22 33.63 16.25 10.82
C ALA A 22 34.16 17.35 9.89
N ARG A 23 33.29 18.06 9.16
CA ARG A 23 33.66 19.22 8.33
C ARG A 23 34.26 20.36 9.15
N LYS A 24 33.68 20.65 10.32
CA LYS A 24 34.21 21.68 11.23
C LYS A 24 35.55 21.28 11.85
N GLU A 25 35.78 19.99 12.06
CA GLU A 25 37.08 19.47 12.52
C GLU A 25 38.14 19.54 11.41
N SER A 26 37.79 19.22 10.16
CA SER A 26 38.73 19.25 9.03
C SER A 26 39.15 20.67 8.61
N MET A 27 38.39 21.70 9.01
CA MET A 27 38.73 23.12 8.83
C MET A 27 39.74 23.68 9.86
N LYS A 28 40.19 22.90 10.84
CA LYS A 28 41.19 23.33 11.84
C LYS A 28 42.63 23.21 11.28
N TRP A 29 43.62 23.70 12.05
CA TRP A 29 45.02 23.99 11.63
C TRP A 29 45.82 22.86 10.96
N PHE A 30 45.30 21.63 10.92
CA PHE A 30 45.78 20.54 10.09
C PHE A 30 44.58 19.96 9.31
N HIS A 31 44.53 20.21 8.01
CA HIS A 31 43.44 19.75 7.15
C HIS A 31 43.47 18.22 6.98
N ASP A 32 42.78 17.50 7.87
CA ASP A 32 42.49 16.08 7.73
C ASP A 32 41.00 15.89 7.42
N ASP A 33 40.70 15.62 6.15
CA ASP A 33 39.33 15.43 5.65
C ASP A 33 38.88 13.96 5.63
N SER A 34 39.71 13.04 6.15
CA SER A 34 39.45 11.60 6.12
C SER A 34 38.15 11.21 6.83
N ARG A 35 37.84 11.83 7.97
CA ARG A 35 36.58 11.61 8.71
C ARG A 35 35.36 12.11 7.96
N TYR A 36 35.47 13.26 7.31
CA TYR A 36 34.38 13.83 6.52
C TYR A 36 34.08 12.94 5.31
N GLN A 37 35.13 12.52 4.59
CA GLN A 37 35.00 11.61 3.46
C GLN A 37 34.39 10.26 3.89
N PHE A 38 34.83 9.70 5.02
CA PHE A 38 34.27 8.48 5.58
C PHE A 38 32.78 8.59 5.91
N ILE A 39 32.33 9.67 6.56
CA ILE A 39 30.91 9.87 6.84
C ILE A 39 30.12 10.11 5.55
N SER A 40 30.72 10.79 4.56
CA SER A 40 30.10 10.93 3.24
C SER A 40 29.98 9.59 2.50
N ASP A 41 30.92 8.67 2.71
CA ASP A 41 30.87 7.33 2.13
C ASP A 41 29.83 6.46 2.85
N ILE A 42 29.65 6.63 4.17
CA ILE A 42 28.55 6.01 4.92
C ILE A 42 27.19 6.50 4.40
N GLU A 43 27.01 7.81 4.26
CA GLU A 43 25.76 8.40 3.76
C GLU A 43 25.41 7.85 2.36
N LYS A 44 26.40 7.78 1.46
CA LYS A 44 26.24 7.23 0.11
C LYS A 44 26.04 5.71 0.10
N GLY A 45 26.72 4.98 0.98
CA GLY A 45 26.66 3.52 1.06
C GLY A 45 25.35 3.01 1.65
N LEU A 46 24.79 3.73 2.62
CA LEU A 46 23.48 3.43 3.19
C LEU A 46 22.34 3.86 2.28
N ALA A 47 22.49 4.99 1.57
CA ALA A 47 21.50 5.53 0.64
C ALA A 47 20.06 5.50 1.20
N LEU A 48 19.90 5.93 2.46
CA LEU A 48 18.61 5.81 3.17
C LEU A 48 17.57 6.76 2.58
N HIS A 49 16.44 6.22 2.13
CA HIS A 49 15.27 6.98 1.70
C HIS A 49 13.98 6.28 2.08
N ASP A 50 12.87 7.00 2.06
CA ASP A 50 11.60 6.54 2.63
C ASP A 50 10.93 5.35 1.88
N HIS A 51 11.48 4.97 0.73
CA HIS A 51 10.92 3.95 -0.17
C HIS A 51 11.95 2.89 -0.60
N MET A 52 12.80 2.41 0.30
CA MET A 52 13.80 1.39 -0.02
C MET A 52 13.13 0.05 -0.38
N THR A 53 13.53 -0.52 -1.52
CA THR A 53 13.18 -1.88 -1.93
C THR A 53 13.89 -2.93 -1.07
N ILE A 54 13.43 -4.18 -1.11
CA ILE A 54 14.09 -5.32 -0.41
C ILE A 54 15.58 -5.42 -0.76
N SER A 55 15.94 -5.22 -2.03
CA SER A 55 17.33 -5.26 -2.49
C SER A 55 18.15 -4.08 -1.96
N GLU A 56 17.55 -2.90 -1.82
CA GLU A 56 18.22 -1.71 -1.25
C GLU A 56 18.41 -1.85 0.26
N LEU A 57 17.41 -2.36 0.97
CA LEU A 57 17.53 -2.71 2.40
C LEU A 57 18.68 -3.71 2.59
N GLU A 58 18.73 -4.76 1.78
CA GLU A 58 19.80 -5.76 1.84
C GLU A 58 21.19 -5.15 1.60
N LYS A 59 21.34 -4.28 0.58
CA LYS A 59 22.60 -3.60 0.29
C LYS A 59 23.05 -2.71 1.45
N ALA A 60 22.14 -1.94 2.03
CA ALA A 60 22.46 -1.05 3.15
C ALA A 60 22.85 -1.83 4.41
N ILE A 61 22.17 -2.95 4.72
CA ILE A 61 22.52 -3.81 5.84
C ILE A 61 23.88 -4.48 5.61
N ARG A 62 24.14 -5.03 4.41
CA ARG A 62 25.45 -5.60 4.03
C ARG A 62 26.56 -4.56 4.17
N PHE A 63 26.32 -3.32 3.73
CA PHE A 63 27.28 -2.23 3.84
C PHE A 63 27.71 -2.02 5.31
N ILE A 64 26.77 -1.97 6.25
CA ILE A 64 27.09 -1.85 7.68
C ILE A 64 27.86 -3.08 8.17
N GLU A 65 27.38 -4.29 7.86
CA GLU A 65 27.97 -5.55 8.34
C GLU A 65 29.42 -5.77 7.86
N GLU A 66 29.77 -5.28 6.67
CA GLU A 66 31.09 -5.39 6.06
C GLU A 66 32.11 -4.35 6.58
N MET A 67 31.65 -3.29 7.29
CA MET A 67 32.55 -2.28 7.85
C MET A 67 33.56 -2.88 8.83
N LYS A 68 34.76 -2.29 8.92
CA LYS A 68 35.82 -2.73 9.82
C LYS A 68 35.79 -1.95 11.14
N ILE A 69 35.66 -2.67 12.26
CA ILE A 69 35.60 -2.14 13.62
C ILE A 69 36.89 -2.47 14.37
N TYR A 70 37.43 -1.47 15.07
CA TYR A 70 38.56 -1.62 15.99
C TYR A 70 38.04 -1.89 17.41
N THR A 71 38.46 -3.02 17.99
CA THR A 71 38.15 -3.39 19.38
C THR A 71 39.27 -3.04 20.34
N GLU A 72 38.99 -3.12 21.64
CA GLU A 72 39.88 -2.66 22.72
C GLU A 72 41.30 -3.27 22.65
N ASN A 73 41.45 -4.45 22.05
CA ASN A 73 42.71 -5.18 21.89
C ASN A 73 43.48 -4.86 20.60
N LYS A 74 43.15 -3.76 19.92
CA LYS A 74 43.71 -3.36 18.61
C LYS A 74 43.48 -4.34 17.47
N LYS A 75 42.55 -5.29 17.64
CA LYS A 75 42.12 -6.19 16.57
C LYS A 75 41.06 -5.50 15.74
N THR A 76 41.13 -5.74 14.44
CA THR A 76 40.12 -5.28 13.49
C THR A 76 39.25 -6.46 13.11
N GLU A 77 37.94 -6.30 13.20
CA GLU A 77 36.97 -7.31 12.79
C GLU A 77 35.82 -6.70 12.00
N SER A 78 35.08 -7.53 11.27
CA SER A 78 33.87 -7.08 10.56
C SER A 78 32.79 -6.68 11.57
N PHE A 79 32.06 -5.62 11.27
CA PHE A 79 30.98 -5.14 12.13
C PHE A 79 29.93 -6.22 12.35
N LYS A 80 29.68 -7.10 11.37
CA LYS A 80 28.86 -8.31 11.55
C LYS A 80 29.21 -9.11 12.81
N ASN A 81 30.49 -9.29 13.11
CA ASN A 81 30.93 -10.07 14.26
C ASN A 81 30.71 -9.28 15.55
N VAL A 82 30.98 -7.97 15.55
CA VAL A 82 30.70 -7.12 16.70
C VAL A 82 29.19 -7.05 16.97
N LEU A 83 28.35 -6.93 15.94
CA LEU A 83 26.89 -6.91 16.06
C LEU A 83 26.37 -8.21 16.67
N SER A 84 26.80 -9.37 16.16
CA SER A 84 26.32 -10.67 16.61
C SER A 84 26.90 -11.14 17.94
N GLN A 85 28.21 -10.97 18.15
CA GLN A 85 28.92 -11.53 19.32
C GLN A 85 28.93 -10.58 20.51
N ASP A 86 29.10 -9.28 20.27
CA ASP A 86 29.27 -8.30 21.36
C ASP A 86 27.98 -7.55 21.71
N PHE A 87 27.16 -7.26 20.70
CA PHE A 87 25.90 -6.54 20.90
C PHE A 87 24.66 -7.43 20.81
N HIS A 88 24.82 -8.71 20.45
CA HIS A 88 23.75 -9.70 20.33
C HIS A 88 22.60 -9.32 19.38
N TYR A 89 22.89 -8.52 18.35
CA TYR A 89 21.93 -8.20 17.28
C TYR A 89 21.91 -9.32 16.22
N ARG A 90 20.73 -9.48 15.61
CA ARG A 90 20.55 -10.34 14.43
C ARG A 90 21.35 -9.78 13.25
N THR A 91 21.80 -10.63 12.33
CA THR A 91 22.52 -10.21 11.11
C THR A 91 21.83 -10.82 9.89
N LEU A 92 22.20 -10.41 8.67
CA LEU A 92 21.62 -11.01 7.45
C LEU A 92 21.76 -12.53 7.40
N ALA A 93 22.84 -13.08 7.98
CA ALA A 93 23.05 -14.53 8.04
C ALA A 93 22.02 -15.27 8.90
N SER A 94 21.23 -14.57 9.71
CA SER A 94 20.12 -15.14 10.48
C SER A 94 18.89 -15.46 9.62
N PHE A 95 18.86 -15.03 8.35
CA PHE A 95 17.70 -15.16 7.43
C PHE A 95 17.93 -16.12 6.25
N ASP A 96 19.01 -16.91 6.28
CA ASP A 96 19.30 -17.97 5.30
C ASP A 96 18.54 -19.25 5.68
N ILE A 97 17.31 -19.40 5.18
CA ILE A 97 16.61 -20.68 5.08
C ILE A 97 16.80 -21.19 3.64
N ASP A 98 17.56 -22.28 3.53
CA ASP A 98 17.77 -23.17 2.37
C ASP A 98 18.09 -22.60 0.97
N LYS A 99 19.35 -22.85 0.57
CA LYS A 99 19.89 -23.01 -0.80
C LYS A 99 19.49 -21.96 -1.85
N PHE A 100 20.40 -21.00 -2.06
CA PHE A 100 20.67 -20.49 -3.41
C PHE A 100 22.11 -20.75 -3.85
N THR A 101 22.20 -21.39 -5.01
CA THR A 101 23.41 -21.53 -5.83
C THR A 101 23.97 -20.16 -6.20
N THR A 102 25.25 -19.96 -5.87
CA THR A 102 26.30 -19.19 -6.59
C THR A 102 25.84 -18.19 -7.66
N ARG A 103 26.32 -16.95 -7.75
CA ARG A 103 27.65 -16.37 -7.47
C ARG A 103 27.52 -14.91 -7.95
N GLU A 104 28.25 -13.99 -7.34
CA GLU A 104 29.08 -13.04 -8.08
C GLU A 104 30.08 -12.41 -7.11
N LYS A 105 31.34 -12.85 -7.17
CA LYS A 105 32.46 -12.07 -6.59
C LYS A 105 32.57 -10.81 -7.43
N ARG A 106 31.90 -9.74 -7.01
CA ARG A 106 32.09 -8.41 -7.59
C ARG A 106 33.41 -7.82 -7.10
N PRO A 107 34.10 -7.04 -7.94
CA PRO A 107 35.42 -6.49 -7.61
C PRO A 107 35.32 -5.61 -6.37
N GLN A 108 36.21 -5.86 -5.40
CA GLN A 108 36.42 -5.02 -4.23
C GLN A 108 36.66 -3.58 -4.69
N LYS A 109 35.67 -2.73 -4.48
CA LYS A 109 35.84 -1.28 -4.55
C LYS A 109 36.54 -0.85 -3.27
N LEU A 110 37.58 -0.02 -3.40
CA LEU A 110 38.51 0.40 -2.34
C LEU A 110 37.84 0.46 -0.96
N GLU A 111 38.28 -0.42 -0.07
CA GLU A 111 37.88 -0.43 1.33
C GLU A 111 38.23 0.94 1.94
N PRO A 112 37.26 1.67 2.53
CA PRO A 112 37.56 2.95 3.16
C PRO A 112 38.55 2.71 4.31
N ASN A 113 39.69 3.38 4.22
CA ASN A 113 40.87 3.20 5.07
C ASN A 113 40.73 3.78 6.49
N VAL A 114 39.51 3.87 7.02
CA VAL A 114 39.21 4.47 8.33
C VAL A 114 38.51 3.45 9.23
N LEU A 115 39.19 3.08 10.31
CA LEU A 115 38.74 2.11 11.29
C LEU A 115 37.79 2.75 12.30
N LEU A 116 36.58 2.21 12.45
CA LEU A 116 35.59 2.71 13.39
C LEU A 116 35.84 2.10 14.79
N SER A 117 35.94 2.93 15.84
CA SER A 117 36.06 2.41 17.20
C SER A 117 34.72 1.86 17.71
N LYS A 118 34.73 0.68 18.34
CA LYS A 118 33.55 0.10 19.03
C LYS A 118 32.91 1.05 20.05
N LYS A 119 33.70 1.94 20.67
CA LYS A 119 33.23 2.92 21.67
C LYS A 119 32.72 4.23 21.06
N SER A 120 32.78 4.39 19.74
CA SER A 120 32.35 5.63 19.10
C SER A 120 30.83 5.76 19.11
N SER A 121 30.34 6.99 19.26
CA SER A 121 28.91 7.30 19.11
C SER A 121 28.37 6.95 17.71
N LEU A 122 29.23 7.02 16.69
CA LEU A 122 28.92 6.60 15.32
C LEU A 122 28.71 5.08 15.23
N CYS A 123 29.49 4.27 15.96
CA CYS A 123 29.27 2.81 16.04
C CYS A 123 27.92 2.49 16.67
N GLY A 124 27.61 3.08 17.83
CA GLY A 124 26.30 2.86 18.48
C GLY A 124 25.12 3.27 17.59
N PHE A 125 25.26 4.40 16.88
CA PHE A 125 24.24 4.85 15.93
C PHE A 125 24.08 3.92 14.71
N LEU A 126 25.17 3.40 14.16
CA LEU A 126 25.08 2.43 13.05
C LEU A 126 24.46 1.11 13.50
N THR A 127 24.69 0.68 14.75
CA THR A 127 23.98 -0.46 15.35
C THR A 127 22.47 -0.21 15.43
N GLU A 128 22.04 0.98 15.83
CA GLU A 128 20.61 1.36 15.85
C GLU A 128 20.00 1.29 14.44
N ILE A 129 20.64 1.92 13.45
CA ILE A 129 20.18 1.88 12.04
C ILE A 129 20.10 0.43 11.56
N HIS A 130 21.14 -0.35 11.80
CA HIS A 130 21.21 -1.75 11.36
C HIS A 130 20.04 -2.58 11.89
N SER A 131 19.73 -2.44 13.19
CA SER A 131 18.60 -3.12 13.81
C SER A 131 17.26 -2.73 13.18
N THR A 132 17.06 -1.44 12.88
CA THR A 132 15.85 -0.97 12.19
C THR A 132 15.77 -1.56 10.78
N LEU A 133 16.84 -1.45 9.99
CA LEU A 133 16.86 -1.97 8.62
C LEU A 133 16.60 -3.47 8.57
N ILE A 134 17.17 -4.25 9.49
CA ILE A 134 16.93 -5.70 9.58
C ILE A 134 15.47 -6.02 9.86
N GLY A 135 14.81 -5.32 10.78
CA GLY A 135 13.39 -5.55 11.08
C GLY A 135 12.51 -5.30 9.83
N HIS A 136 12.83 -4.29 9.04
CA HIS A 136 12.10 -4.00 7.81
C HIS A 136 12.43 -4.96 6.66
N TYR A 137 13.69 -5.40 6.56
CA TYR A 137 14.09 -6.43 5.61
C TYR A 137 13.37 -7.75 5.88
N GLU A 138 13.32 -8.19 7.15
CA GLU A 138 12.59 -9.38 7.59
C GLU A 138 11.11 -9.30 7.21
N LEU A 139 10.44 -8.20 7.55
CA LEU A 139 9.02 -8.00 7.24
C LEU A 139 8.76 -7.98 5.72
N SER A 140 9.55 -7.21 4.97
CA SER A 140 9.40 -7.09 3.51
C SER A 140 9.68 -8.41 2.80
N LYS A 141 10.66 -9.18 3.29
CA LYS A 141 10.98 -10.52 2.78
C LYS A 141 9.85 -11.51 3.10
N ALA A 142 9.31 -11.50 4.32
CA ALA A 142 8.16 -12.33 4.69
C ALA A 142 6.91 -12.04 3.82
N HIS A 143 6.69 -10.78 3.45
CA HIS A 143 5.64 -10.40 2.49
C HIS A 143 5.93 -10.92 1.07
N ALA A 144 7.16 -10.74 0.57
CA ALA A 144 7.53 -11.15 -0.78
C ALA A 144 7.54 -12.68 -0.95
N GLU A 145 7.87 -13.42 0.10
CA GLU A 145 7.91 -14.88 0.12
C GLU A 145 6.55 -15.51 0.46
N GLY A 146 5.52 -14.70 0.75
CA GLY A 146 4.17 -15.19 1.05
C GLY A 146 4.05 -15.90 2.41
N HIS A 147 5.04 -15.73 3.30
CA HIS A 147 4.97 -16.20 4.69
C HIS A 147 3.93 -15.40 5.51
N ILE A 148 3.53 -14.25 5.00
CA ILE A 148 2.40 -13.47 5.47
C ILE A 148 1.20 -13.77 4.57
N PRO A 149 0.10 -14.35 5.09
CA PRO A 149 -1.05 -14.72 4.31
C PRO A 149 -1.76 -13.47 3.78
N VAL A 150 -1.60 -13.22 2.49
CA VAL A 150 -2.40 -12.25 1.72
C VAL A 150 -3.30 -13.08 0.83
N SER A 151 -4.61 -13.09 1.10
CA SER A 151 -5.54 -13.80 0.22
C SER A 151 -5.86 -12.94 -1.00
N LYS A 152 -5.87 -13.57 -2.17
CA LYS A 152 -6.25 -12.94 -3.42
C LYS A 152 -7.27 -13.82 -4.11
N ILE A 153 -8.49 -13.32 -4.19
CA ILE A 153 -9.65 -14.07 -4.67
C ILE A 153 -10.03 -13.49 -6.02
N HIS A 154 -9.95 -14.34 -7.03
CA HIS A 154 -10.40 -14.02 -8.38
C HIS A 154 -11.80 -14.58 -8.56
N TYR A 155 -12.77 -13.70 -8.80
CA TYR A 155 -14.12 -14.16 -9.05
C TYR A 155 -14.17 -14.78 -10.44
N THR A 156 -14.66 -16.02 -10.53
CA THR A 156 -14.89 -16.65 -11.82
C THR A 156 -16.00 -15.91 -12.57
N SER A 157 -16.03 -16.02 -13.90
CA SER A 157 -17.08 -15.36 -14.70
C SER A 157 -18.49 -15.77 -14.29
N ASP A 158 -18.67 -17.02 -13.84
CA ASP A 158 -19.97 -17.49 -13.35
C ASP A 158 -20.31 -16.90 -11.98
N LEU A 159 -19.32 -16.76 -11.10
CA LEU A 159 -19.51 -16.09 -9.81
C LEU A 159 -19.88 -14.61 -10.00
N ILE A 160 -19.20 -13.89 -10.91
CA ILE A 160 -19.51 -12.49 -11.22
C ILE A 160 -20.98 -12.36 -11.66
N LYS A 161 -21.45 -13.19 -12.60
CA LYS A 161 -22.86 -13.17 -13.07
C LYS A 161 -23.88 -13.40 -11.95
N GLN A 162 -23.51 -14.18 -10.94
CA GLN A 162 -24.38 -14.52 -9.81
C GLN A 162 -24.33 -13.47 -8.69
N THR A 163 -23.36 -12.55 -8.70
CA THR A 163 -23.25 -11.51 -7.68
C THR A 163 -24.28 -10.40 -7.88
N GLN A 164 -24.89 -9.96 -6.78
CA GLN A 164 -25.81 -8.83 -6.77
C GLN A 164 -25.12 -7.55 -7.26
N MET A 165 -23.87 -7.34 -6.85
CA MET A 165 -23.04 -6.21 -7.26
C MET A 165 -22.93 -6.07 -8.80
N ALA A 166 -22.67 -7.15 -9.52
CA ALA A 166 -22.56 -7.10 -10.98
C ALA A 166 -23.92 -6.80 -11.64
N GLN A 167 -25.01 -7.33 -11.09
CA GLN A 167 -26.36 -7.06 -11.58
C GLN A 167 -26.78 -5.62 -11.34
N ASP A 168 -26.50 -5.07 -10.15
CA ASP A 168 -26.81 -3.70 -9.79
C ASP A 168 -26.00 -2.70 -10.63
N LEU A 169 -24.73 -3.02 -10.92
CA LEU A 169 -23.93 -2.26 -11.84
C LEU A 169 -24.57 -2.18 -13.23
N GLU A 170 -24.93 -3.33 -13.81
CA GLU A 170 -25.56 -3.36 -15.14
C GLU A 170 -26.90 -2.61 -15.13
N ASN A 171 -27.75 -2.87 -14.15
CA ASN A 171 -29.09 -2.27 -14.05
C ASN A 171 -29.02 -0.75 -13.86
N THR A 172 -28.11 -0.27 -12.99
CA THR A 172 -27.93 1.16 -12.74
C THR A 172 -27.38 1.88 -13.97
N THR A 173 -26.44 1.26 -14.68
CA THR A 173 -25.73 1.90 -15.79
C THR A 173 -26.46 1.79 -17.13
N LYS A 174 -27.51 0.97 -17.22
CA LYS A 174 -28.45 1.02 -18.34
C LYS A 174 -29.22 2.34 -18.38
N ASN A 175 -29.56 2.93 -17.25
CA ASN A 175 -30.16 4.27 -17.22
C ASN A 175 -29.15 5.34 -17.69
N ALA A 176 -29.61 6.31 -18.47
CA ALA A 176 -28.75 7.40 -18.96
C ALA A 176 -28.25 8.34 -17.84
N LYS A 177 -29.03 8.43 -16.74
CA LYS A 177 -28.69 9.21 -15.54
C LYS A 177 -28.85 8.34 -14.32
N THR A 178 -28.04 8.63 -13.29
CA THR A 178 -28.20 8.08 -11.95
C THR A 178 -29.43 8.68 -11.27
N ILE A 179 -30.00 7.98 -10.29
CA ILE A 179 -31.24 8.39 -9.59
C ILE A 179 -31.04 9.71 -8.83
N ASP A 180 -29.82 10.01 -8.41
CA ASP A 180 -29.43 11.18 -7.63
C ASP A 180 -28.84 12.32 -8.48
N ASP A 181 -28.86 12.20 -9.82
CA ASP A 181 -28.25 13.13 -10.77
C ASP A 181 -26.73 13.37 -10.52
N SER A 182 -26.06 12.43 -9.84
CA SER A 182 -24.62 12.49 -9.60
C SER A 182 -23.81 12.47 -10.91
N THR A 183 -22.63 13.10 -10.87
CA THR A 183 -21.71 13.17 -12.01
C THR A 183 -20.28 12.90 -11.56
N SER A 184 -19.45 12.41 -12.48
CA SER A 184 -18.04 12.12 -12.22
C SER A 184 -17.16 13.37 -12.11
N VAL A 185 -17.70 14.58 -12.36
CA VAL A 185 -16.93 15.84 -12.35
C VAL A 185 -16.22 16.07 -11.02
N MET A 186 -16.92 15.84 -9.91
CA MET A 186 -16.33 16.03 -8.58
C MET A 186 -15.23 15.00 -8.28
N ASP A 187 -15.34 13.80 -8.81
CA ASP A 187 -14.32 12.75 -8.66
C ASP A 187 -13.10 13.03 -9.53
N ILE A 188 -13.29 13.54 -10.75
CA ILE A 188 -12.23 14.04 -11.60
C ILE A 188 -11.49 15.19 -10.90
N ARG A 189 -12.23 16.17 -10.35
CA ARG A 189 -11.66 17.32 -9.63
C ARG A 189 -10.83 16.90 -8.41
N ARG A 190 -11.24 15.86 -7.69
CA ARG A 190 -10.50 15.30 -6.56
C ARG A 190 -9.32 14.42 -6.99
N GLY A 191 -9.18 14.16 -8.29
CA GLY A 191 -8.17 13.25 -8.84
C GLY A 191 -8.49 11.76 -8.59
N GLY A 192 -9.71 11.45 -8.14
CA GLY A 192 -10.19 10.07 -7.99
C GLY A 192 -10.58 9.43 -9.32
N THR A 193 -10.81 10.23 -10.36
CA THR A 193 -11.01 9.74 -11.73
C THR A 193 -9.88 10.20 -12.64
N THR A 194 -9.28 9.25 -13.37
CA THR A 194 -8.16 9.47 -14.29
C THR A 194 -8.47 8.87 -15.67
N PHE A 195 -7.74 9.33 -16.69
CA PHE A 195 -7.83 8.83 -18.05
C PHE A 195 -6.43 8.43 -18.50
N TYR A 196 -6.24 7.17 -18.86
CA TYR A 196 -4.92 6.56 -19.11
C TYR A 196 -3.93 6.76 -17.96
N GLY A 197 -4.42 6.75 -16.71
CA GLY A 197 -3.64 6.99 -15.50
C GLY A 197 -3.25 8.45 -15.27
N VAL A 198 -3.70 9.37 -16.13
CA VAL A 198 -3.40 10.80 -16.03
C VAL A 198 -4.54 11.52 -15.33
N LYS A 199 -4.20 12.33 -14.32
CA LYS A 199 -5.15 13.25 -13.66
C LYS A 199 -5.50 14.38 -14.63
N ILE A 200 -6.78 14.67 -14.77
CA ILE A 200 -7.23 15.81 -15.58
C ILE A 200 -7.12 17.09 -14.74
N ASP A 201 -6.48 18.11 -15.31
CA ASP A 201 -6.60 19.47 -14.78
C ASP A 201 -7.97 20.03 -15.20
N THR A 202 -8.89 20.13 -14.25
CA THR A 202 -10.25 20.61 -14.53
C THR A 202 -10.32 22.13 -14.69
N GLY A 203 -9.24 22.86 -14.41
CA GLY A 203 -9.21 24.32 -14.44
C GLY A 203 -10.11 24.97 -13.39
N LYS A 204 -10.38 26.28 -13.53
CA LYS A 204 -11.38 26.97 -12.71
C LYS A 204 -12.78 26.65 -13.24
N ASN A 205 -13.69 26.19 -12.37
CA ASN A 205 -15.09 25.83 -12.68
C ASN A 205 -15.28 24.61 -13.57
N ASP A 206 -14.36 23.65 -13.55
CA ASP A 206 -14.51 22.33 -14.19
C ASP A 206 -14.72 22.34 -15.72
N VAL A 207 -14.37 23.47 -16.36
CA VAL A 207 -14.60 23.73 -17.80
C VAL A 207 -13.99 22.65 -18.69
N TYR A 208 -12.85 22.09 -18.29
CA TYR A 208 -12.15 21.09 -19.11
C TYR A 208 -12.62 19.66 -18.88
N ALA A 209 -13.35 19.36 -17.79
CA ALA A 209 -13.79 18.00 -17.47
C ALA A 209 -14.71 17.45 -18.57
N LEU A 210 -15.73 18.22 -18.97
CA LEU A 210 -16.69 17.84 -20.02
C LEU A 210 -15.98 17.58 -21.35
N SER A 211 -15.20 18.56 -21.81
CA SER A 211 -14.47 18.44 -23.08
C SER A 211 -13.50 17.26 -23.09
N THR A 212 -12.91 16.91 -21.95
CA THR A 212 -12.00 15.76 -21.87
C THR A 212 -12.75 14.44 -22.01
N ILE A 213 -13.91 14.32 -21.36
CA ILE A 213 -14.78 13.14 -21.48
C ILE A 213 -15.24 12.97 -22.94
N GLU A 214 -15.75 14.05 -23.55
CA GLU A 214 -16.23 14.03 -24.94
C GLU A 214 -15.11 13.68 -25.93
N ASN A 215 -13.93 14.29 -25.78
CA ASN A 215 -12.78 13.99 -26.63
C ASN A 215 -12.28 12.55 -26.46
N PHE A 216 -12.28 12.03 -25.23
CA PHE A 216 -11.89 10.66 -24.94
C PHE A 216 -12.87 9.65 -25.55
N ALA A 217 -14.18 9.88 -25.37
CA ALA A 217 -15.23 9.00 -25.84
C ALA A 217 -15.47 9.10 -27.36
N GLY A 218 -15.25 10.28 -27.93
CA GLY A 218 -15.48 10.59 -29.35
C GLY A 218 -16.96 10.89 -29.68
N ASP A 219 -17.78 11.16 -28.67
CA ASP A 219 -19.20 11.55 -28.79
C ASP A 219 -19.55 12.60 -27.72
N LYS A 220 -20.83 12.99 -27.62
CA LYS A 220 -21.26 14.11 -26.77
C LYS A 220 -21.99 13.65 -25.51
N ILE A 221 -21.82 14.41 -24.42
CA ILE A 221 -22.43 14.11 -23.11
C ILE A 221 -23.95 14.32 -23.12
N ASP A 222 -24.45 15.24 -23.94
CA ASP A 222 -25.89 15.57 -24.05
C ASP A 222 -26.69 14.51 -24.81
N VAL A 223 -26.03 13.60 -25.52
CA VAL A 223 -26.65 12.46 -26.19
C VAL A 223 -26.86 11.34 -25.17
N LEU A 224 -28.10 11.14 -24.72
CA LEU A 224 -28.46 10.09 -23.77
C LEU A 224 -28.00 8.72 -24.28
N GLY A 225 -27.41 7.92 -23.40
CA GLY A 225 -26.94 6.57 -23.75
C GLY A 225 -25.62 6.53 -24.54
N SER A 226 -25.03 7.68 -24.87
CA SER A 226 -23.70 7.75 -25.51
C SER A 226 -22.56 7.36 -24.55
N LYS A 227 -21.36 7.13 -25.09
CA LYS A 227 -20.20 6.75 -24.27
C LYS A 227 -19.80 7.89 -23.32
N ALA A 228 -19.74 9.12 -23.83
CA ALA A 228 -19.46 10.31 -23.04
C ALA A 228 -20.52 10.53 -21.96
N ASN A 229 -21.81 10.36 -22.29
CA ASN A 229 -22.91 10.49 -21.34
C ASN A 229 -22.75 9.49 -20.18
N LYS A 230 -22.41 8.23 -20.47
CA LYS A 230 -22.19 7.21 -19.45
C LYS A 230 -20.98 7.50 -18.57
N ILE A 231 -19.85 7.90 -19.15
CA ILE A 231 -18.66 8.29 -18.37
C ILE A 231 -18.94 9.51 -17.47
N PHE A 232 -19.75 10.45 -17.96
CA PHE A 232 -20.10 11.67 -17.22
C PHE A 232 -21.03 11.40 -16.03
N HIS A 233 -22.08 10.61 -16.21
CA HIS A 233 -23.04 10.29 -15.15
C HIS A 233 -22.58 9.15 -14.23
N PHE A 234 -21.46 8.51 -14.53
CA PHE A 234 -20.94 7.41 -13.74
C PHE A 234 -19.71 7.80 -12.93
N GLY A 235 -19.97 8.33 -11.73
CA GLY A 235 -18.96 8.74 -10.75
C GLY A 235 -18.54 7.63 -9.78
N GLY A 236 -17.49 7.90 -9.03
CA GLY A 236 -16.92 7.02 -8.01
C GLY A 236 -17.87 6.72 -6.86
N GLN A 237 -18.81 7.61 -6.52
CA GLN A 237 -19.75 7.41 -5.40
C GLN A 237 -20.74 6.26 -5.63
N VAL A 238 -21.28 6.12 -6.85
CA VAL A 238 -22.21 5.04 -7.21
C VAL A 238 -21.47 3.70 -7.25
N LEU A 239 -20.27 3.68 -7.83
CA LEU A 239 -19.38 2.52 -7.82
C LEU A 239 -18.96 2.10 -6.43
N GLN A 240 -18.66 3.08 -5.59
CA GLN A 240 -18.27 2.86 -4.21
C GLN A 240 -19.43 2.23 -3.44
N GLY A 241 -20.66 2.73 -3.56
CA GLY A 241 -21.83 2.10 -2.94
C GLY A 241 -21.97 0.62 -3.33
N ILE A 242 -21.98 0.34 -4.64
CA ILE A 242 -22.14 -1.01 -5.18
C ILE A 242 -21.03 -1.98 -4.69
N ILE A 243 -19.76 -1.53 -4.66
CA ILE A 243 -18.64 -2.38 -4.21
C ILE A 243 -18.58 -2.50 -2.68
N LEU A 244 -19.01 -1.46 -1.92
CA LEU A 244 -19.09 -1.53 -0.47
C LEU A 244 -20.13 -2.54 0.00
N ASP A 245 -21.26 -2.65 -0.72
CA ASP A 245 -22.26 -3.68 -0.44
C ASP A 245 -21.65 -5.09 -0.61
N GLU A 246 -20.78 -5.30 -1.60
CA GLU A 246 -20.07 -6.58 -1.74
C GLU A 246 -19.13 -6.84 -0.54
N PHE A 247 -18.48 -5.83 0.01
CA PHE A 247 -17.66 -5.99 1.23
C PHE A 247 -18.51 -6.49 2.40
N GLU A 248 -19.63 -5.82 2.69
CA GLU A 248 -20.51 -6.19 3.80
C GLU A 248 -21.13 -7.58 3.61
N ASN A 249 -21.39 -7.98 2.36
CA ASN A 249 -22.00 -9.27 2.04
C ASN A 249 -21.01 -10.42 1.94
N SER A 250 -19.73 -10.17 1.68
CA SER A 250 -18.78 -11.25 1.38
C SER A 250 -17.65 -11.41 2.40
N MET A 251 -17.40 -10.42 3.26
CA MET A 251 -16.30 -10.47 4.23
C MET A 251 -16.73 -11.02 5.58
N GLU A 252 -15.75 -11.60 6.26
CA GLU A 252 -15.87 -12.17 7.59
C GLU A 252 -14.60 -11.83 8.38
N LEU A 253 -14.80 -11.31 9.59
CA LEU A 253 -13.75 -10.88 10.50
C LEU A 253 -13.55 -11.93 11.61
N ILE A 254 -12.31 -12.29 11.89
CA ILE A 254 -11.92 -13.24 12.94
C ILE A 254 -11.36 -12.43 14.13
N ASP A 255 -12.13 -12.32 15.22
CA ASP A 255 -11.74 -11.65 16.46
C ASP A 255 -11.73 -12.66 17.62
N ASN A 256 -10.55 -13.04 18.12
CA ASN A 256 -10.39 -13.96 19.26
C ASN A 256 -11.27 -15.23 19.17
N ASP A 257 -11.15 -15.95 18.05
CA ASP A 257 -11.92 -17.16 17.69
C ASP A 257 -13.41 -16.94 17.34
N GLN A 258 -13.89 -15.69 17.34
CA GLN A 258 -15.23 -15.34 16.87
C GLN A 258 -15.22 -14.97 15.39
N HIS A 259 -16.13 -15.57 14.64
CA HIS A 259 -16.34 -15.30 13.22
C HIS A 259 -17.47 -14.27 13.06
N LEU A 260 -17.08 -13.00 12.96
CA LEU A 260 -17.95 -11.84 12.87
C LEU A 260 -18.31 -11.57 11.41
N THR A 261 -19.58 -11.81 11.07
CA THR A 261 -20.11 -11.67 9.70
C THR A 261 -21.15 -10.56 9.60
N GLU A 262 -22.12 -10.54 10.52
CA GLU A 262 -23.21 -9.56 10.53
C GLU A 262 -22.81 -8.32 11.35
N GLY A 263 -22.91 -7.13 10.74
CA GLY A 263 -22.57 -5.86 11.40
C GLY A 263 -21.20 -5.28 11.03
N LEU A 264 -20.44 -5.94 10.16
CA LEU A 264 -19.21 -5.38 9.58
C LEU A 264 -19.56 -4.26 8.61
N LYS A 265 -19.05 -3.06 8.86
CA LYS A 265 -19.28 -1.85 8.07
C LYS A 265 -17.96 -1.18 7.68
N PRO A 266 -17.77 -0.78 6.42
CA PRO A 266 -16.61 0.02 6.04
C PRO A 266 -16.73 1.43 6.62
N THR A 267 -15.66 1.95 7.22
CA THR A 267 -15.68 3.28 7.89
C THR A 267 -14.77 4.30 7.23
N LEU A 268 -13.63 3.87 6.70
CA LEU A 268 -12.73 4.72 5.93
C LEU A 268 -12.31 4.01 4.65
N THR A 269 -12.59 4.63 3.51
CA THR A 269 -12.39 4.02 2.20
C THR A 269 -11.82 5.01 1.19
N ARG A 270 -11.10 4.48 0.20
CA ARG A 270 -10.52 5.27 -0.90
C ARG A 270 -10.77 4.56 -2.22
N GLY A 271 -11.55 5.21 -3.07
CA GLY A 271 -11.87 4.74 -4.41
C GLY A 271 -11.09 5.51 -5.47
N SER A 272 -10.71 4.81 -6.54
CA SER A 272 -10.23 5.43 -7.77
C SER A 272 -10.81 4.73 -9.00
N VAL A 273 -10.97 5.50 -10.07
CA VAL A 273 -11.44 5.03 -11.38
C VAL A 273 -10.45 5.50 -12.43
N ASN A 274 -9.98 4.58 -13.26
CA ASN A 274 -9.17 4.91 -14.43
C ASN A 274 -9.88 4.46 -15.70
N TRP A 275 -10.22 5.42 -16.55
CA TRP A 275 -10.76 5.16 -17.89
C TRP A 275 -9.64 4.93 -18.89
N SER A 276 -9.80 3.96 -19.77
CA SER A 276 -8.82 3.63 -20.79
C SER A 276 -9.52 3.10 -22.04
N LYS A 277 -8.80 3.17 -23.17
CA LYS A 277 -9.26 2.64 -24.45
C LYS A 277 -8.25 1.63 -24.95
N ASN A 278 -8.70 0.45 -25.33
CA ASN A 278 -7.85 -0.51 -25.99
C ASN A 278 -7.41 0.09 -27.35
N PRO A 279 -6.10 0.23 -27.61
CA PRO A 279 -5.61 0.87 -28.83
C PRO A 279 -5.90 0.06 -30.10
N GLU A 280 -6.05 -1.27 -29.98
CA GLU A 280 -6.28 -2.17 -31.11
C GLU A 280 -7.76 -2.29 -31.45
N THR A 281 -8.62 -2.44 -30.43
CA THR A 281 -10.06 -2.67 -30.63
C THR A 281 -10.89 -1.40 -30.53
N GLY A 282 -10.34 -0.32 -29.98
CA GLY A 282 -11.07 0.89 -29.66
C GLY A 282 -12.06 0.76 -28.49
N GLN A 283 -12.11 -0.40 -27.83
CA GLN A 283 -13.01 -0.68 -26.71
C GLN A 283 -12.67 0.20 -25.50
N ILE A 284 -13.66 0.92 -24.98
CA ILE A 284 -13.51 1.71 -23.75
C ILE A 284 -13.80 0.82 -22.54
N TYR A 285 -12.97 0.95 -21.52
CA TYR A 285 -13.14 0.25 -20.24
C TYR A 285 -12.69 1.14 -19.07
N ALA A 286 -13.19 0.83 -17.88
CA ALA A 286 -12.75 1.40 -16.61
C ALA A 286 -12.06 0.33 -15.76
N THR A 287 -10.99 0.72 -15.09
CA THR A 287 -10.44 -0.03 -13.95
C THR A 287 -10.80 0.72 -12.68
N VAL A 288 -11.53 0.05 -11.79
CA VAL A 288 -11.98 0.59 -10.51
C VAL A 288 -11.20 -0.08 -9.41
N GLU A 289 -10.66 0.70 -8.48
CA GLU A 289 -10.00 0.20 -7.28
C GLU A 289 -10.63 0.85 -6.05
N LEU A 290 -11.09 0.03 -5.10
CA LEU A 290 -11.62 0.48 -3.81
C LEU A 290 -10.81 -0.16 -2.68
N LYS A 291 -10.14 0.69 -1.90
CA LYS A 291 -9.37 0.33 -0.71
C LYS A 291 -10.23 0.55 0.53
N ILE A 292 -10.37 -0.49 1.37
CA ILE A 292 -10.95 -0.38 2.71
C ILE A 292 -9.81 -0.17 3.69
N LEU A 293 -9.67 1.05 4.22
CA LEU A 293 -8.58 1.43 5.12
C LEU A 293 -8.92 1.14 6.59
N ALA A 294 -10.19 1.31 6.94
CA ALA A 294 -10.73 0.94 8.24
C ALA A 294 -12.16 0.39 8.07
N CYS A 295 -12.53 -0.53 8.95
CA CYS A 295 -13.89 -1.01 9.11
C CYS A 295 -14.32 -0.90 10.58
N ALA A 296 -15.61 -1.05 10.83
CA ALA A 296 -16.15 -1.19 12.16
C ALA A 296 -17.02 -2.42 12.25
N PHE A 297 -17.06 -3.00 13.43
CA PHE A 297 -18.05 -3.99 13.80
C PHE A 297 -19.08 -3.35 14.73
N ILE A 298 -20.34 -3.40 14.33
CA ILE A 298 -21.49 -2.95 15.11
C ILE A 298 -22.21 -4.21 15.58
N ASP A 299 -22.34 -4.39 16.90
CA ASP A 299 -23.08 -5.53 17.48
C ASP A 299 -24.56 -5.44 17.01
N PRO A 300 -25.04 -6.41 16.21
CA PRO A 300 -26.39 -6.33 15.65
C PRO A 300 -27.48 -6.56 16.71
N ILE A 301 -27.12 -7.12 17.87
CA ILE A 301 -28.05 -7.43 18.96
C ILE A 301 -28.02 -6.32 20.01
N ASP A 302 -26.82 -5.89 20.42
CA ASP A 302 -26.63 -4.87 21.44
C ASP A 302 -26.19 -3.53 20.86
N THR A 303 -27.18 -2.76 20.39
CA THR A 303 -26.98 -1.40 19.86
C THR A 303 -26.50 -0.39 20.91
N SER A 304 -26.40 -0.75 22.19
CA SER A 304 -25.84 0.13 23.23
C SER A 304 -24.30 0.10 23.26
N LYS A 305 -23.68 -0.93 22.67
CA LYS A 305 -22.22 -1.01 22.55
C LYS A 305 -21.73 -0.08 21.47
N MET A 306 -20.67 0.66 21.80
CA MET A 306 -19.97 1.48 20.81
C MET A 306 -19.35 0.60 19.72
N PRO A 307 -19.39 1.00 18.44
CA PRO A 307 -18.75 0.27 17.36
C PRO A 307 -17.25 0.09 17.61
N LYS A 308 -16.76 -1.14 17.44
CA LYS A 308 -15.31 -1.41 17.45
C LYS A 308 -14.75 -1.09 16.08
N HIS A 309 -13.77 -0.21 16.00
CA HIS A 309 -13.11 0.13 14.74
C HIS A 309 -11.81 -0.63 14.59
N PHE A 310 -11.51 -1.05 13.36
CA PHE A 310 -10.34 -1.86 13.03
C PHE A 310 -9.55 -1.23 11.89
N ALA A 311 -8.23 -1.32 11.96
CA ALA A 311 -7.30 -0.94 10.90
C ALA A 311 -6.04 -1.81 10.93
N ILE A 312 -5.31 -1.86 9.82
CA ILE A 312 -4.04 -2.59 9.75
C ILE A 312 -2.97 -1.84 10.54
N ARG A 313 -2.26 -2.57 11.40
CA ARG A 313 -1.13 -2.06 12.19
C ARG A 313 0.06 -1.72 11.30
N SER A 314 1.06 -1.06 11.88
CA SER A 314 2.31 -0.68 11.20
C SER A 314 3.14 -1.84 10.65
N ASP A 315 2.87 -3.08 11.09
CA ASP A 315 3.41 -4.33 10.54
C ASP A 315 2.83 -4.70 9.17
N GLY A 316 1.75 -4.03 8.75
CA GLY A 316 1.14 -4.23 7.44
C GLY A 316 0.25 -5.47 7.33
N THR A 317 -0.06 -6.14 8.45
CA THR A 317 -0.80 -7.41 8.44
C THR A 317 -1.79 -7.58 9.55
N THR A 318 -1.44 -7.19 10.77
CA THR A 318 -2.26 -7.46 11.94
C THR A 318 -3.37 -6.43 12.00
N LEU A 319 -4.60 -6.91 12.21
CA LEU A 319 -5.73 -6.04 12.44
C LEU A 319 -5.76 -5.60 13.91
N ASP A 320 -5.71 -4.29 14.14
CA ASP A 320 -5.73 -3.71 15.49
C ASP A 320 -7.01 -2.89 15.71
N THR A 321 -7.44 -2.81 16.97
CA THR A 321 -8.59 -1.98 17.34
C THR A 321 -8.13 -0.54 17.49
N ILE A 322 -8.85 0.39 16.87
CA ILE A 322 -8.55 1.82 16.93
C ILE A 322 -9.72 2.60 17.55
N ASP A 323 -9.40 3.72 18.19
CA ASP A 323 -10.41 4.69 18.60
C ASP A 323 -10.96 5.43 17.38
N GLU A 324 -12.27 5.72 17.36
CA GLU A 324 -12.93 6.46 16.28
C GLU A 324 -12.27 7.83 16.03
N ASN A 325 -11.74 8.46 17.09
CA ASN A 325 -11.04 9.74 17.03
C ASN A 325 -9.77 9.72 16.14
N ILE A 326 -9.26 8.53 15.79
CA ILE A 326 -8.08 8.34 14.94
C ILE A 326 -8.48 8.36 13.45
N LEU A 327 -9.73 8.07 13.10
CA LEU A 327 -10.20 8.03 11.70
C LEU A 327 -9.92 9.32 10.90
N PRO A 328 -10.12 10.54 11.45
CA PRO A 328 -9.78 11.77 10.73
C PRO A 328 -8.29 11.90 10.44
N GLN A 329 -7.43 11.39 11.34
CA GLN A 329 -5.98 11.42 11.16
C GLN A 329 -5.55 10.43 10.07
N LEU A 330 -6.09 9.21 10.10
CA LEU A 330 -5.88 8.21 9.03
C LEU A 330 -6.34 8.75 7.67
N ASN A 331 -7.50 9.40 7.63
CA ASN A 331 -8.02 10.01 6.40
C ASN A 331 -7.10 11.11 5.85
N LYS A 332 -6.48 11.90 6.75
CA LYS A 332 -5.52 12.93 6.38
C LYS A 332 -4.23 12.34 5.82
N VAL A 333 -3.69 11.30 6.47
CA VAL A 333 -2.49 10.60 6.01
C VAL A 333 -2.75 9.96 4.63
N ALA A 334 -3.86 9.24 4.49
CA ALA A 334 -4.28 8.66 3.21
C ALA A 334 -4.42 9.70 2.07
N ALA A 335 -4.78 10.94 2.39
CA ALA A 335 -4.89 12.01 1.40
C ALA A 335 -3.54 12.59 0.96
N GLN A 336 -2.50 12.43 1.78
CA GLN A 336 -1.16 12.95 1.50
C GLN A 336 -0.33 11.94 0.71
N ASP A 337 -0.32 10.68 1.14
CA ASP A 337 0.24 9.56 0.40
C ASP A 337 -0.64 8.31 0.61
N GLU A 338 -1.25 7.85 -0.47
CA GLU A 338 -2.13 6.68 -0.44
C GLU A 338 -1.40 5.35 -0.16
N ASN A 339 -0.07 5.34 -0.18
CA ASN A 339 0.75 4.16 0.10
C ASN A 339 1.18 4.05 1.58
N ASP A 340 0.98 5.11 2.37
CA ASP A 340 1.38 5.13 3.79
C ASP A 340 0.48 4.27 4.68
N ILE A 341 -0.70 3.90 4.19
CA ILE A 341 -1.68 3.07 4.90
C ILE A 341 -1.89 1.79 4.10
N VAL A 342 -1.63 0.66 4.74
CA VAL A 342 -1.98 -0.65 4.19
C VAL A 342 -3.49 -0.83 4.35
N PRO A 343 -4.25 -1.04 3.26
CA PRO A 343 -5.67 -1.31 3.37
C PRO A 343 -5.91 -2.67 4.00
N ILE A 344 -7.00 -2.82 4.75
CA ILE A 344 -7.50 -4.12 5.21
C ILE A 344 -7.75 -5.03 4.01
N CYS A 345 -8.49 -4.52 3.02
CA CYS A 345 -8.70 -5.18 1.76
C CYS A 345 -8.82 -4.19 0.60
N THR A 346 -8.64 -4.71 -0.61
CA THR A 346 -8.73 -3.95 -1.86
C THR A 346 -9.57 -4.71 -2.86
N PHE A 347 -10.63 -4.08 -3.32
CA PHE A 347 -11.46 -4.56 -4.43
C PHE A 347 -10.97 -3.92 -5.71
N LYS A 348 -10.81 -4.73 -6.76
CA LYS A 348 -10.46 -4.27 -8.10
C LYS A 348 -11.46 -4.83 -9.09
N ALA A 349 -12.06 -3.95 -9.87
CA ALA A 349 -12.99 -4.31 -10.92
C ALA A 349 -12.51 -3.78 -12.27
N LYS A 350 -12.76 -4.54 -13.33
CA LYS A 350 -12.65 -4.06 -14.71
C LYS A 350 -14.02 -4.06 -15.35
N LEU A 351 -14.43 -2.91 -15.84
CA LEU A 351 -15.76 -2.66 -16.38
C LEU A 351 -15.63 -2.27 -17.85
N ASP A 352 -16.25 -3.02 -18.75
CA ASP A 352 -16.26 -2.68 -20.17
C ASP A 352 -17.52 -1.89 -20.51
N LEU A 353 -17.35 -0.84 -21.30
CA LEU A 353 -18.45 -0.04 -21.83
C LEU A 353 -19.08 -0.77 -23.02
N THR A 354 -20.21 -1.43 -22.78
CA THR A 354 -20.87 -2.33 -23.72
C THR A 354 -22.06 -1.65 -24.37
N LEU A 355 -22.33 -1.95 -25.66
CA LEU A 355 -23.52 -1.49 -26.36
C LEU A 355 -24.65 -2.51 -26.17
N ASP A 356 -25.83 -2.06 -25.76
CA ASP A 356 -27.05 -2.88 -25.82
C ASP A 356 -27.61 -2.86 -27.24
N GLU A 357 -27.67 -4.02 -27.88
CA GLU A 357 -28.13 -4.14 -29.27
C GLU A 357 -29.60 -3.73 -29.46
N ASN A 358 -30.42 -3.82 -28.42
CA ASN A 358 -31.85 -3.52 -28.52
C ASN A 358 -32.13 -2.02 -28.44
N THR A 359 -31.46 -1.31 -27.52
CA THR A 359 -31.68 0.12 -27.28
C THR A 359 -30.70 1.00 -28.02
N GLN A 360 -29.59 0.44 -28.52
CA GLN A 360 -28.45 1.18 -29.06
C GLN A 360 -27.80 2.14 -28.04
N GLU A 361 -28.00 1.88 -26.75
CA GLU A 361 -27.40 2.65 -25.65
C GLU A 361 -26.26 1.89 -24.99
N HIS A 362 -25.27 2.61 -24.45
CA HIS A 362 -24.14 2.02 -23.75
C HIS A 362 -24.46 1.78 -22.26
N TYR A 363 -23.85 0.76 -21.69
CA TYR A 363 -23.89 0.46 -20.26
C TYR A 363 -22.56 -0.13 -19.79
N LEU A 364 -22.37 -0.29 -18.48
CA LEU A 364 -21.14 -0.87 -17.93
C LEU A 364 -21.38 -2.29 -17.50
N LYS A 365 -20.46 -3.16 -17.93
CA LYS A 365 -20.47 -4.57 -17.61
C LYS A 365 -19.20 -4.97 -16.89
N MET A 366 -19.35 -5.62 -15.74
CA MET A 366 -18.21 -6.14 -14.99
C MET A 366 -17.67 -7.41 -15.65
N ASN A 367 -16.38 -7.39 -15.99
CA ASN A 367 -15.72 -8.51 -16.67
C ASN A 367 -14.65 -9.17 -15.80
N GLU A 368 -14.00 -8.42 -14.93
CA GLU A 368 -13.04 -8.95 -13.97
C GLU A 368 -13.32 -8.36 -12.60
N PHE A 369 -13.27 -9.19 -11.56
CA PHE A 369 -13.36 -8.76 -10.18
C PHE A 369 -12.38 -9.54 -9.31
N VAL A 370 -11.61 -8.80 -8.52
CA VAL A 370 -10.56 -9.34 -7.68
C VAL A 370 -10.62 -8.69 -6.32
N VAL A 371 -10.58 -9.52 -5.28
CA VAL A 371 -10.43 -9.07 -3.90
C VAL A 371 -9.04 -9.44 -3.42
N LYS A 372 -8.33 -8.49 -2.81
CA LYS A 372 -7.10 -8.73 -2.08
C LYS A 372 -7.33 -8.41 -0.61
N ILE A 373 -7.02 -9.32 0.30
CA ILE A 373 -7.11 -9.11 1.75
C ILE A 373 -5.70 -9.17 2.32
N ASN A 374 -5.31 -8.16 3.10
CA ASN A 374 -3.92 -8.02 3.59
C ASN A 374 -3.75 -8.47 5.05
N THR A 375 -4.74 -9.15 5.62
CA THR A 375 -4.76 -9.60 7.03
C THR A 375 -5.29 -11.04 7.11
N PRO A 376 -4.68 -11.92 7.92
CA PRO A 376 -5.24 -13.24 8.21
C PRO A 376 -6.52 -13.19 9.05
N GLU A 377 -6.73 -12.11 9.80
CA GLU A 377 -7.91 -11.89 10.62
C GLU A 377 -9.15 -11.54 9.79
N MET A 378 -9.06 -11.54 8.46
CA MET A 378 -10.21 -11.37 7.57
C MET A 378 -10.19 -12.37 6.43
N ILE A 379 -11.35 -12.95 6.17
CA ILE A 379 -11.56 -13.90 5.07
C ILE A 379 -12.77 -13.48 4.24
N SER A 380 -12.82 -13.95 2.99
CA SER A 380 -14.03 -13.82 2.19
C SER A 380 -14.77 -15.15 2.15
N ARG A 381 -16.08 -15.09 2.36
CA ARG A 381 -16.99 -16.23 2.18
C ARG A 381 -17.14 -16.65 0.71
N LYS A 382 -16.56 -15.88 -0.22
CA LYS A 382 -16.48 -16.18 -1.65
C LYS A 382 -15.14 -16.80 -2.05
N ASP A 383 -14.22 -17.01 -1.11
CA ASP A 383 -12.99 -17.76 -1.37
C ASP A 383 -13.35 -19.24 -1.68
N PRO A 384 -12.91 -19.82 -2.81
CA PRO A 384 -13.16 -21.22 -3.15
C PRO A 384 -12.65 -22.22 -2.11
N ASN A 385 -11.68 -21.83 -1.28
CA ASN A 385 -11.11 -22.67 -0.22
C ASN A 385 -11.74 -22.40 1.15
N HIS A 386 -12.67 -21.46 1.25
CA HIS A 386 -13.38 -21.19 2.50
C HIS A 386 -14.32 -22.34 2.82
N GLN A 387 -14.09 -22.99 3.97
CA GLN A 387 -15.06 -23.90 4.55
C GLN A 387 -16.00 -23.07 5.43
N PRO A 388 -17.32 -23.05 5.14
CA PRO A 388 -18.27 -22.31 5.95
C PRO A 388 -18.17 -22.79 7.40
N GLN A 389 -17.83 -21.89 8.31
CA GLN A 389 -17.92 -22.17 9.74
C GLN A 389 -19.26 -21.65 10.26
N VAL A 390 -19.85 -22.36 11.21
CA VAL A 390 -21.10 -21.93 11.84
C VAL A 390 -20.80 -20.63 12.59
N SER A 391 -21.49 -19.54 12.24
CA SER A 391 -21.46 -18.32 13.05
C SER A 391 -22.02 -18.65 14.42
N CYS A 392 -21.17 -18.74 15.44
CA CYS A 392 -21.54 -19.13 16.80
C CYS A 392 -22.35 -18.04 17.55
N TYR A 393 -23.01 -17.13 16.85
CA TYR A 393 -23.93 -16.15 17.44
C TYR A 393 -25.37 -16.66 17.56
N TYR A 394 -25.68 -17.82 16.97
CA TYR A 394 -27.01 -18.43 17.00
C TYR A 394 -27.01 -19.81 17.66
N ASP A 395 -26.62 -19.88 18.94
CA ASP A 395 -27.03 -20.95 19.85
C ASP A 395 -27.62 -20.29 21.12
N ILE A 396 -28.88 -19.85 21.03
CA ILE A 396 -29.76 -19.56 22.18
C ILE A 396 -31.07 -20.30 21.99
#